data_AF-D5FT63-F1
#
_entry.id   AF-D5FT63-F1
#
_cell.length_a   1.000
_cell.length_b   1.000
_cell.length_c   1.000
_cell.angle_alpha   90.00
_cell.angle_beta   90.00
_cell.angle_gamma   90.00
#
_symmetry.space_group_name_H-M   'P 1'
#
loop_
_entity.id
_entity.type
_entity.pdbx_description
1 polymer ?
#
loop_
_entity_poly.entity_id
_entity_poly.type
_entity_poly.pdbx_seq_one_letter_code
_entity_poly.pdbx_strand_id
1 'polypeptide(L)'
;TQIKNVASVGGNVCTASPISDLNPLWMAARAKFRIINSSGNVRNTLAENFFLGYRKVDLAGDEILLSIFLPWTRPFEFVKEFKQAHRREDDIAIVNAGMRVCLEEKGEEWVVSDASFAYGGVAPLSLCANKTKEF
;
A
#
# COMPACT_ATOMS: atom_id res chain seq x y z
N THR A 1 -22.26 -3.62 5.25
CA THR A 1 -21.54 -4.76 5.89
C THR A 1 -21.43 -5.98 4.99
N GLN A 2 -22.21 -6.09 3.92
CA GLN A 2 -22.25 -7.22 2.99
C GLN A 2 -20.93 -7.36 2.20
N ILE A 3 -20.45 -6.27 1.59
CA ILE A 3 -19.23 -6.27 0.77
C ILE A 3 -18.01 -6.71 1.58
N LYS A 4 -17.83 -6.15 2.79
CA LYS A 4 -16.67 -6.47 3.65
C LYS A 4 -16.63 -7.94 4.13
N ASN A 5 -17.78 -8.61 4.19
CA ASN A 5 -17.85 -10.00 4.66
C ASN A 5 -17.47 -11.03 3.58
N VAL A 6 -17.54 -10.65 2.30
CA VAL A 6 -17.25 -11.54 1.17
C VAL A 6 -16.04 -11.09 0.36
N ALA A 7 -15.62 -9.84 0.50
CA ALA A 7 -14.43 -9.31 -0.16
C ALA A 7 -13.17 -9.98 0.41
N SER A 8 -12.26 -10.39 -0.48
CA SER A 8 -10.95 -10.88 -0.10
C SER A 8 -9.91 -9.76 -0.14
N VAL A 9 -8.96 -9.79 0.80
CA VAL A 9 -7.84 -8.85 0.82
C VAL A 9 -7.00 -8.98 -0.46
N GLY A 10 -6.72 -10.23 -0.87
CA GLY A 10 -5.99 -10.50 -2.11
C GLY A 10 -6.73 -10.01 -3.35
N GLY A 11 -8.07 -10.13 -3.39
CA GLY A 11 -8.88 -9.60 -4.47
C GLY A 11 -8.78 -8.07 -4.58
N ASN A 12 -8.84 -7.35 -3.46
CA ASN A 12 -8.65 -5.90 -3.45
C ASN A 12 -7.26 -5.49 -3.98
N VAL A 13 -6.20 -6.17 -3.53
CA VAL A 13 -4.82 -5.92 -3.97
C VAL A 13 -4.65 -6.23 -5.46
N CYS A 14 -4.99 -7.43 -5.90
CA CYS A 14 -4.78 -7.88 -7.29
C CYS A 14 -5.70 -7.17 -8.30
N THR A 15 -6.85 -6.63 -7.87
CA THR A 15 -7.70 -5.77 -8.73
C THR A 15 -6.95 -4.52 -9.19
N ALA A 16 -5.99 -4.03 -8.38
CA ALA A 16 -5.16 -2.87 -8.68
C ALA A 16 -5.95 -1.65 -9.19
N SER A 17 -7.07 -1.37 -8.50
CA SER A 17 -7.85 -0.17 -8.77
C SER A 17 -7.02 1.08 -8.43
N PRO A 18 -6.95 2.10 -9.30
CA PRO A 18 -6.23 3.35 -9.01
C PRO A 18 -6.76 4.11 -7.79
N ILE A 19 -8.01 3.83 -7.41
CA ILE A 19 -8.72 4.41 -6.26
C ILE A 19 -8.96 3.37 -5.15
N SER A 20 -8.17 2.29 -5.09
CA SER A 20 -8.21 1.38 -3.95
C SER A 20 -7.82 2.14 -2.68
N ASP A 21 -8.63 2.02 -1.62
CA ASP A 21 -8.34 2.64 -0.33
C ASP A 21 -7.19 1.94 0.42
N LEU A 22 -6.94 0.66 0.15
CA LEU A 22 -5.94 -0.12 0.88
C LEU A 22 -4.56 -0.13 0.21
N ASN A 23 -4.50 -0.04 -1.11
CA ASN A 23 -3.24 -0.16 -1.85
C ASN A 23 -2.20 0.91 -1.43
N PRO A 24 -2.56 2.20 -1.33
CA PRO A 24 -1.64 3.20 -0.82
C PRO A 24 -1.16 2.91 0.61
N LEU A 25 -2.03 2.36 1.46
CA LEU A 25 -1.66 2.02 2.83
C LEU A 25 -0.66 0.86 2.88
N TRP A 26 -0.85 -0.19 2.06
CA TRP A 26 0.12 -1.28 1.95
C TRP A 26 1.50 -0.78 1.49
N MET A 27 1.51 0.12 0.50
CA MET A 27 2.73 0.73 -0.02
C MET A 27 3.43 1.58 1.05
N ALA A 28 2.69 2.47 1.72
CA ALA A 28 3.21 3.35 2.75
C ALA A 28 3.76 2.57 3.95
N ALA A 29 3.05 1.53 4.40
CA ALA A 29 3.45 0.68 5.52
C ALA A 29 4.58 -0.30 5.19
N ARG A 30 5.12 -0.28 3.95
CA ARG A 30 6.16 -1.22 3.48
C ARG A 30 5.77 -2.69 3.67
N ALA A 31 4.51 -3.00 3.38
CA ALA A 31 4.02 -4.37 3.39
C ALA A 31 4.78 -5.22 2.35
N LYS A 32 4.97 -6.50 2.67
CA LYS A 32 5.58 -7.48 1.76
C LYS A 32 4.51 -8.43 1.27
N PHE A 33 4.45 -8.62 -0.03
CA PHE A 33 3.55 -9.56 -0.68
C PHE A 33 4.32 -10.83 -1.00
N ARG A 34 3.81 -11.96 -0.50
CA ARG A 34 4.36 -13.29 -0.76
C ARG A 34 3.59 -13.90 -1.91
N ILE A 35 4.31 -14.28 -2.95
CA ILE A 35 3.77 -14.81 -4.21
C ILE A 35 4.28 -16.23 -4.36
N ILE A 36 3.41 -17.13 -4.83
CA ILE A 36 3.74 -18.52 -5.11
C ILE A 36 3.32 -18.88 -6.53
N ASN A 37 4.10 -19.71 -7.21
CA ASN A 37 3.75 -20.22 -8.53
C ASN A 37 3.24 -21.68 -8.48
N SER A 38 2.80 -22.21 -9.62
CA SER A 38 2.30 -23.60 -9.71
C SER A 38 3.35 -24.68 -9.37
N SER A 39 4.64 -24.35 -9.45
CA SER A 39 5.74 -25.26 -9.06
C SER A 39 6.06 -25.21 -7.56
N GLY A 40 5.37 -24.36 -6.79
CA GLY A 40 5.62 -24.16 -5.36
C GLY A 40 6.77 -23.20 -5.04
N ASN A 41 7.37 -22.56 -6.04
CA ASN A 41 8.41 -21.56 -5.83
C ASN A 41 7.80 -20.30 -5.22
N VAL A 42 8.47 -19.75 -4.21
CA VAL A 42 7.99 -18.57 -3.47
C VAL A 42 8.94 -17.40 -3.71
N ARG A 43 8.36 -16.23 -4.02
CA ARG A 43 9.08 -14.95 -4.01
C ARG A 43 8.34 -13.93 -3.16
N ASN A 44 9.06 -12.89 -2.74
CA ASN A 44 8.47 -11.75 -2.03
C ASN A 44 8.71 -10.48 -2.85
N THR A 45 7.75 -9.57 -2.84
CA THR A 45 7.89 -8.23 -3.39
C THR A 45 7.36 -7.20 -2.40
N LEU A 46 7.89 -5.98 -2.44
CA LEU A 46 7.35 -4.88 -1.66
C LEU A 46 6.05 -4.41 -2.31
N ALA A 47 5.07 -3.99 -1.50
CA ALA A 47 3.81 -3.48 -2.01
C ALA A 47 4.00 -2.31 -3.00
N GLU A 48 5.02 -1.46 -2.81
CA GLU A 48 5.34 -0.35 -3.71
C GLU A 48 5.79 -0.79 -5.12
N ASN A 49 6.32 -2.01 -5.26
CA ASN A 49 6.79 -2.55 -6.53
C ASN A 49 5.77 -3.47 -7.21
N PHE A 50 4.62 -3.74 -6.56
CA PHE A 50 3.66 -4.71 -7.05
C PHE A 50 2.71 -4.16 -8.12
N PHE A 51 2.48 -2.85 -8.15
CA PHE A 51 1.55 -2.20 -9.09
C PHE A 51 2.32 -1.68 -10.30
N LEU A 52 2.06 -2.25 -11.48
CA LEU A 52 2.84 -1.99 -12.70
C LEU A 52 2.15 -1.03 -13.67
N GLY A 53 0.86 -0.76 -13.47
CA GLY A 53 0.06 0.09 -14.34
C GLY A 53 -1.43 -0.05 -14.07
N TYR A 54 -2.25 0.52 -14.95
CA TYR A 54 -3.71 0.48 -14.82
C TYR A 54 -4.22 -0.96 -14.76
N ARG A 55 -4.73 -1.37 -13.59
CA ARG A 55 -5.22 -2.73 -13.30
C ARG A 55 -4.20 -3.83 -13.64
N LYS A 56 -2.90 -3.52 -13.55
CA LYS A 56 -1.80 -4.44 -13.84
C LYS A 56 -0.92 -4.60 -12.61
N VAL A 57 -0.65 -5.85 -12.23
CA VAL A 57 0.17 -6.22 -11.08
C VAL A 57 1.36 -7.09 -11.50
N ASP A 58 2.36 -7.16 -10.62
CA ASP A 58 3.54 -8.00 -10.74
C ASP A 58 3.22 -9.46 -10.37
N LEU A 59 2.39 -10.11 -11.19
CA LEU A 59 2.12 -11.55 -11.16
C LEU A 59 2.29 -12.13 -12.58
N ALA A 60 3.04 -13.21 -12.69
CA ALA A 60 3.07 -14.04 -13.88
C ALA A 60 1.77 -14.87 -14.03
N GLY A 61 1.57 -15.47 -15.20
CA GLY A 61 0.35 -16.23 -15.49
C GLY A 61 0.14 -17.48 -14.63
N ASP A 62 1.20 -18.03 -14.04
CA ASP A 62 1.19 -19.19 -13.14
C ASP A 62 1.34 -18.81 -11.66
N GLU A 63 1.28 -17.51 -11.33
CA GLU A 63 1.49 -16.98 -9.98
C GLU A 63 0.19 -16.52 -9.31
N ILE A 64 0.15 -16.68 -7.98
CA ILE A 64 -0.89 -16.12 -7.13
C ILE A 64 -0.29 -15.37 -5.94
N LEU A 65 -1.02 -14.35 -5.46
CA LEU A 65 -0.73 -13.72 -4.18
C LEU A 65 -1.12 -14.67 -3.04
N LEU A 66 -0.11 -15.27 -2.41
CA LEU A 66 -0.27 -16.25 -1.34
C LEU A 66 -0.64 -15.60 0.00
N SER A 67 0.09 -14.56 0.37
CA SER A 67 -0.16 -13.84 1.63
C SER A 67 0.43 -12.43 1.62
N ILE A 68 -0.04 -11.62 2.56
CA ILE A 68 0.43 -10.26 2.80
C ILE A 68 1.02 -10.21 4.20
N PHE A 69 2.25 -9.73 4.30
CA PHE A 69 2.91 -9.42 5.55
C PHE A 69 2.87 -7.91 5.80
N LEU A 70 2.07 -7.50 6.79
CA LEU A 70 2.05 -6.13 7.30
C LEU A 70 3.01 -6.04 8.50
N PRO A 71 4.09 -5.25 8.44
CA PRO A 71 4.99 -5.09 9.57
C PRO A 71 4.32 -4.37 10.75
N TRP A 72 4.72 -4.73 11.96
CA TRP A 72 4.42 -3.95 13.15
C TRP A 72 5.17 -2.61 13.11
N THR A 73 4.53 -1.56 13.63
CA THR A 73 5.18 -0.27 13.82
C THR A 73 6.23 -0.35 14.93
N ARG A 74 7.33 0.37 14.73
CA ARG A 74 8.41 0.55 15.70
C ARG A 74 8.12 1.74 16.62
N PRO A 75 8.85 1.91 17.74
CA PRO A 75 8.83 3.16 18.49
C PRO A 75 9.07 4.35 17.58
N PHE A 76 8.28 5.41 17.75
CA PHE A 76 8.33 6.65 16.95
C PHE A 76 8.08 6.46 15.45
N GLU A 77 7.46 5.35 15.06
CA GLU A 77 6.96 5.11 13.72
C GLU A 77 5.43 5.26 13.71
N PHE A 78 4.95 6.18 12.89
CA PHE A 78 3.54 6.54 12.80
C PHE A 78 3.03 6.25 11.40
N VAL A 79 1.84 5.65 11.32
CA VAL A 79 1.16 5.35 10.06
C VAL A 79 -0.24 5.94 10.12
N LYS A 80 -0.66 6.62 9.06
CA LYS A 80 -2.00 7.20 8.95
C LYS A 80 -2.57 7.09 7.54
N GLU A 81 -3.85 6.73 7.49
CA GLU A 81 -4.67 6.66 6.30
C GLU A 81 -5.55 7.91 6.14
N PHE A 82 -5.77 8.32 4.90
CA PHE A 82 -6.67 9.41 4.53
C PHE A 82 -7.53 9.01 3.33
N LYS A 83 -8.79 9.43 3.32
CA LYS A 83 -9.72 9.23 2.22
C LYS A 83 -10.60 10.45 2.06
N GLN A 84 -10.72 10.94 0.83
CA GLN A 84 -11.71 11.94 0.43
C GLN A 84 -12.67 11.33 -0.59
N ALA A 85 -13.97 11.53 -0.38
CA ALA A 85 -15.04 11.09 -1.29
C ALA A 85 -16.21 12.09 -1.25
N HIS A 86 -17.21 11.94 -2.13
CA HIS A 86 -18.39 12.80 -2.11
C HIS A 86 -19.29 12.49 -0.88
N ARG A 87 -19.30 11.23 -0.45
CA ARG A 87 -19.97 10.76 0.75
C ARG A 87 -18.97 10.08 1.67
N ARG A 88 -19.17 10.23 2.98
CA ARG A 88 -18.27 9.64 3.99
C ARG A 88 -18.29 8.11 3.98
N GLU A 89 -19.43 7.53 3.68
CA GLU A 89 -19.66 6.07 3.71
C GLU A 89 -20.01 5.55 2.32
N ASP A 90 -19.55 4.33 2.03
CA ASP A 90 -19.87 3.55 0.83
C ASP A 90 -19.70 4.29 -0.50
N ASP A 91 -18.60 5.04 -0.61
CA ASP A 91 -18.28 5.84 -1.79
C ASP A 91 -16.87 5.59 -2.29
N ILE A 92 -16.68 5.80 -3.58
CA ILE A 92 -15.38 5.70 -4.23
C ILE A 92 -14.51 6.88 -3.83
N ALA A 93 -13.22 6.63 -3.61
CA ALA A 93 -12.29 7.71 -3.30
C ALA A 93 -12.12 8.63 -4.53
N ILE A 94 -12.15 9.94 -4.29
CA ILE A 94 -11.64 10.96 -5.21
C ILE A 94 -10.12 10.93 -5.15
N VAL A 95 -9.58 11.05 -3.93
CA VAL A 95 -8.17 10.87 -3.59
C VAL A 95 -8.10 10.17 -2.23
N ASN A 96 -7.12 9.30 -2.06
CA ASN A 96 -6.79 8.69 -0.79
C ASN A 96 -5.27 8.60 -0.62
N ALA A 97 -4.81 8.40 0.62
CA ALA A 97 -3.40 8.33 0.92
C ALA A 97 -3.10 7.36 2.06
N GLY A 98 -1.96 6.69 1.95
CA GLY A 98 -1.26 6.06 3.05
C GLY A 98 -0.01 6.87 3.35
N MET A 99 0.19 7.23 4.61
CA MET A 99 1.34 8.00 5.05
C MET A 99 2.02 7.29 6.21
N ARG A 100 3.35 7.27 6.18
CA ARG A 100 4.19 6.71 7.24
C ARG A 100 5.38 7.63 7.47
N VAL A 101 5.69 7.88 8.74
CA VAL A 101 6.87 8.64 9.16
C VAL A 101 7.52 7.92 10.33
N CYS A 102 8.84 7.78 10.31
CA CYS A 102 9.66 7.33 11.41
C CYS A 102 10.50 8.50 11.89
N LEU A 103 10.47 8.76 13.20
CA LEU A 103 11.28 9.79 13.83
C LEU A 103 12.46 9.16 14.55
N GLU A 104 13.57 9.86 14.57
CA GLU A 104 14.73 9.53 15.40
C GLU A 104 15.16 10.76 16.20
N GLU A 105 15.64 10.54 17.42
CA GLU A 105 16.22 11.58 18.25
C GLU A 105 17.70 11.75 17.85
N LYS A 106 18.10 12.98 17.51
CA LYS A 106 19.50 13.35 17.27
C LYS A 106 19.88 14.48 18.22
N GLY A 107 20.47 14.10 19.35
CA GLY A 107 20.77 15.05 20.43
C GLY A 107 19.47 15.47 21.13
N GLU A 108 19.14 16.76 21.10
CA GLU A 108 17.90 17.31 21.68
C GLU A 108 16.80 17.55 20.64
N GLU A 109 17.06 17.22 19.37
CA GLU A 109 16.14 17.45 18.25
C GLU A 109 15.54 16.14 17.73
N TRP A 110 14.28 16.20 17.28
CA TRP A 110 13.63 15.12 16.55
C TRP A 110 13.77 15.35 15.05
N VAL A 111 14.24 14.34 14.32
CA VAL A 111 14.35 14.38 12.87
C VAL A 111 13.59 13.23 12.22
N VAL A 112 13.16 13.43 10.98
CA VAL A 112 12.55 12.37 10.17
C VAL A 112 13.68 11.46 9.69
N SER A 113 13.73 10.22 10.20
CA SER A 113 14.70 9.21 9.75
C SER A 113 14.26 8.51 8.47
N ASP A 114 12.94 8.40 8.28
CA ASP A 114 12.37 7.71 7.12
C ASP A 114 10.91 8.12 6.91
N ALA A 115 10.50 8.23 5.65
CA ALA A 115 9.13 8.59 5.28
C ALA A 115 8.65 7.76 4.09
N SER A 116 7.34 7.53 4.02
CA SER A 116 6.69 6.91 2.87
C SER A 116 5.29 7.48 2.69
N PHE A 117 5.06 8.10 1.54
CA PHE A 117 3.77 8.70 1.18
C PHE A 117 3.30 8.07 -0.13
N ALA A 118 2.14 7.43 -0.08
CA ALA A 118 1.52 6.82 -1.25
C ALA A 118 0.10 7.34 -1.42
N TYR A 119 -0.34 7.46 -2.67
CA TYR A 119 -1.61 8.06 -3.03
C TYR A 119 -2.38 7.18 -4.01
N GLY A 120 -3.71 7.25 -3.96
CA GLY A 120 -4.63 6.78 -5.00
C GLY A 120 -5.46 7.94 -5.54
N GLY A 121 -6.05 7.75 -6.73
CA GLY A 121 -6.86 8.76 -7.42
C GLY A 121 -6.08 9.88 -8.13
N VAL A 122 -4.76 9.90 -8.00
CA VAL A 122 -3.87 10.92 -8.61
C VAL A 122 -3.11 10.44 -9.84
N ALA A 123 -3.17 9.14 -10.14
CA ALA A 123 -2.49 8.49 -11.25
C ALA A 123 -3.26 7.23 -11.70
N PRO A 124 -2.90 6.61 -12.85
CA PRO A 124 -3.50 5.35 -13.30
C PRO A 124 -3.20 4.12 -12.43
N LEU A 125 -2.44 4.27 -11.34
CA LEU A 125 -2.15 3.27 -10.32
C LEU A 125 -1.93 3.98 -8.97
N SER A 126 -1.96 3.23 -7.87
CA SER A 126 -1.46 3.75 -6.60
C SER A 126 0.03 4.08 -6.72
N LEU A 127 0.43 5.25 -6.26
CA LEU A 127 1.75 5.83 -6.55
C LEU A 127 2.42 6.35 -5.28
N CYS A 128 3.70 6.01 -5.08
CA CYS A 128 4.55 6.60 -4.05
C CYS A 128 5.13 7.94 -4.51
N ALA A 129 5.15 8.95 -3.64
CA ALA A 129 5.83 10.22 -3.86
C ALA A 129 7.34 10.10 -3.63
N ASN A 130 8.02 9.31 -4.48
CA ASN A 130 9.42 8.92 -4.28
C ASN A 130 10.39 10.10 -4.18
N LYS A 131 10.25 11.11 -5.05
CA LYS A 131 11.12 12.30 -5.00
C LYS A 131 10.94 13.12 -3.72
N THR A 132 9.74 13.10 -3.14
CA THR A 132 9.42 13.88 -1.94
C THR A 132 9.89 13.18 -0.68
N LYS A 133 9.84 11.84 -0.62
CA LYS A 133 10.33 11.09 0.56
C LYS A 133 11.86 11.03 0.65
N GLU A 134 12.57 11.40 -0.42
CA GLU A 134 14.04 11.47 -0.48
C GLU A 134 14.60 12.82 -0.04
N PHE A 135 13.76 13.86 0.06
CA PHE A 135 14.12 15.20 0.49
C PHE A 135 14.02 15.31 2.02
#